data_AF-A0A5N5LZW1-F1
#
_entry.id   AF-A0A5N5LZW1-F1
#
_cell.length_a   1.000
_cell.length_b   1.000
_cell.length_c   1.000
_cell.angle_alpha   90.00
_cell.angle_beta   90.00
_cell.angle_gamma   90.00
#
_symmetry.space_group_name_H-M   'P 1'
#
loop_
_entity.id
_entity.type
_entity.pdbx_description
1 polymer ?
#
loop_
_entity_poly.entity_id
_entity_poly.type
_entity_poly.pdbx_seq_one_letter_code
_entity_poly.pdbx_strand_id
1 'polypeptide(L)'
;MSTFSISITGCAKGGIGYEYCKAFAEHNCHVIASNIPQRMNEMMELESDNIETLGLDVSSKESVSSAVSTDPSMVTLIGTIVNIGSVVGKVPSPWAGSYCASKAAVHAMSNTLRVELKPFGIGVVLELAGAIRSSFGSASVERLGNDDWKLYKAPVWQRGAFHICQTGWGFGVWF
;
A
#
# COMPACT_ATOMS: atom_id res chain seq x y z
N MET A 1 16.76 -25.05 12.67
CA MET A 1 15.38 -24.57 12.42
C MET A 1 15.46 -23.62 11.24
N SER A 2 14.61 -23.76 10.23
CA SER A 2 14.61 -22.85 9.08
C SER A 2 14.04 -21.50 9.52
N THR A 3 14.86 -20.45 9.55
CA THR A 3 14.41 -19.09 9.80
C THR A 3 13.56 -18.63 8.62
N PHE A 4 12.34 -18.16 8.88
CA PHE A 4 11.45 -17.62 7.86
C PHE A 4 11.80 -16.15 7.63
N SER A 5 12.12 -15.78 6.39
CA SER A 5 12.46 -14.41 6.02
C SER A 5 11.23 -13.65 5.53
N ILE A 6 11.05 -12.41 5.97
CA ILE A 6 9.91 -11.55 5.65
C ILE A 6 10.43 -10.19 5.24
N SER A 7 10.10 -9.75 4.03
CA SER A 7 10.35 -8.38 3.60
C SER A 7 9.09 -7.53 3.73
N ILE A 8 9.22 -6.36 4.38
CA ILE A 8 8.12 -5.46 4.66
C ILE A 8 8.48 -4.09 4.09
N THR A 9 7.55 -3.49 3.35
CA THR A 9 7.70 -2.15 2.77
C THR A 9 6.88 -1.12 3.53
N GLY A 10 7.37 0.12 3.59
CA GLY A 10 6.67 1.22 4.26
C GLY A 10 6.73 1.15 5.80
N CYS A 11 7.90 0.85 6.36
CA CYS A 11 8.08 0.58 7.79
C CYS A 11 8.31 1.85 8.65
N ALA A 12 7.72 2.98 8.27
CA ALA A 12 7.80 4.23 9.02
C ALA A 12 7.19 4.11 10.44
N LYS A 13 7.83 4.71 11.45
CA LYS A 13 7.32 4.75 12.84
C LYS A 13 5.89 5.29 12.89
N GLY A 14 5.03 4.58 13.62
CA GLY A 14 3.58 4.87 13.69
C GLY A 14 2.79 4.43 12.45
N GLY A 15 3.38 3.63 11.56
CA GLY A 15 2.71 2.94 10.46
C GLY A 15 2.50 1.45 10.74
N ILE A 16 1.62 0.82 9.95
CA ILE A 16 1.29 -0.61 10.10
C ILE A 16 2.53 -1.49 9.84
N GLY A 17 3.36 -1.14 8.84
CA GLY A 17 4.57 -1.90 8.50
C GLY A 17 5.59 -1.94 9.65
N TYR A 18 5.72 -0.86 10.41
CA TYR A 18 6.61 -0.79 11.57
C TYR A 18 6.19 -1.76 12.68
N GLU A 19 4.89 -1.85 12.96
CA GLU A 19 4.36 -2.82 13.94
C GLU A 19 4.46 -4.26 13.44
N TYR A 20 4.32 -4.50 12.14
CA TYR A 20 4.59 -5.83 11.58
C TYR A 20 6.04 -6.26 11.77
N CYS A 21 7.00 -5.36 11.58
CA CYS A 21 8.41 -5.68 11.80
C CYS A 21 8.65 -6.19 13.22
N LYS A 22 8.10 -5.50 14.22
CA LYS A 22 8.19 -5.91 15.63
C LYS A 22 7.52 -7.27 15.87
N ALA A 23 6.28 -7.42 15.42
CA ALA A 23 5.52 -8.64 15.63
C ALA A 23 6.21 -9.88 15.02
N PHE A 24 6.76 -9.76 13.81
CA PHE A 24 7.45 -10.87 13.17
C PHE A 24 8.83 -11.17 13.78
N ALA A 25 9.55 -10.14 14.23
CA ALA A 25 10.80 -10.33 14.95
C ALA A 25 10.60 -11.05 16.29
N GLU A 26 9.52 -10.75 17.02
CA GLU A 26 9.14 -11.48 18.25
C GLU A 26 8.86 -12.98 17.99
N HIS A 27 8.48 -13.32 16.77
CA HIS A 27 8.26 -14.70 16.33
C HIS A 27 9.51 -15.35 15.70
N ASN A 28 10.70 -14.79 15.94
CA ASN A 28 11.99 -15.27 15.42
C ASN A 28 12.05 -15.36 13.89
N CYS A 29 11.31 -14.48 13.19
CA CYS A 29 11.46 -14.31 11.75
C CYS A 29 12.62 -13.34 11.46
N HIS A 30 13.32 -13.55 10.35
CA HIS A 30 14.28 -12.59 9.83
C HIS A 30 13.51 -11.52 9.04
N VAL A 31 13.51 -10.28 9.52
CA VAL A 31 12.71 -9.20 8.93
C VAL A 31 13.61 -8.24 8.16
N ILE A 32 13.20 -7.90 6.95
CA ILE A 32 13.85 -6.90 6.11
C ILE A 32 12.87 -5.73 5.98
N ALA A 33 13.10 -4.71 6.81
CA ALA A 33 12.25 -3.54 6.93
C ALA A 33 12.72 -2.45 5.96
N SER A 34 11.86 -2.07 5.02
CA SER A 34 12.20 -1.07 4.02
C SER A 34 11.32 0.17 4.06
N ASN A 35 11.93 1.30 3.74
CA ASN A 35 11.26 2.60 3.62
C ASN A 35 12.06 3.49 2.65
N ILE A 36 11.46 4.61 2.24
CA ILE A 36 12.15 5.56 1.37
C ILE A 36 13.43 6.10 2.05
N PRO A 37 14.53 6.30 1.31
CA PRO A 37 15.82 6.72 1.88
C PRO A 37 15.73 7.95 2.78
N GLN A 38 14.86 8.90 2.45
CA GLN A 38 14.67 10.15 3.19
C GLN A 38 14.00 9.95 4.55
N ARG A 39 13.37 8.79 4.79
CA ARG A 39 12.63 8.46 6.02
C ARG A 39 13.24 7.27 6.77
N MET A 40 14.48 6.88 6.44
CA MET A 40 15.22 5.84 7.16
C MET A 40 15.41 6.17 8.64
N ASN A 41 15.53 7.46 8.98
CA ASN A 41 15.63 7.91 10.37
C ASN A 41 14.44 7.47 11.25
N GLU A 42 13.28 7.22 10.64
CA GLU A 42 12.09 6.74 11.35
C GLU A 42 12.15 5.24 11.67
N MET A 43 13.18 4.53 11.22
CA MET A 43 13.37 3.08 11.43
C MET A 43 14.57 2.74 12.31
N MET A 44 15.33 3.72 12.81
CA MET A 44 16.52 3.45 13.65
C MET A 44 16.19 2.57 14.86
N GLU A 45 14.99 2.72 15.42
CA GLU A 45 14.53 1.94 16.59
C GLU A 45 14.11 0.50 16.24
N LEU A 46 14.02 0.13 14.96
CA LEU A 46 13.71 -1.23 14.52
C LEU A 46 14.97 -2.09 14.39
N GLU A 47 16.15 -1.51 14.25
CA GLU A 47 17.38 -2.26 14.04
C GLU A 47 17.67 -3.16 15.24
N SER A 48 17.77 -4.46 14.97
CA SER A 48 18.04 -5.51 15.96
C SER A 48 18.62 -6.73 15.27
N ASP A 49 19.08 -7.72 16.04
CA ASP A 49 19.75 -8.93 15.51
C ASP A 49 18.89 -9.71 14.48
N ASN A 50 17.57 -9.54 14.48
CA ASN A 50 16.63 -10.20 13.57
C ASN A 50 15.93 -9.24 12.58
N ILE A 51 16.25 -7.93 12.61
CA ILE A 51 15.65 -6.91 11.73
C ILE A 51 16.75 -6.12 11.03
N GLU A 52 16.81 -6.23 9.70
CA GLU A 52 17.66 -5.43 8.83
C GLU A 52 16.84 -4.30 8.20
N THR A 53 17.42 -3.10 8.11
CA THR A 53 16.78 -1.94 7.46
C THR A 53 17.35 -1.71 6.06
N LEU A 54 16.47 -1.40 5.09
CA LEU A 54 16.86 -1.19 3.69
C LEU A 54 16.16 0.03 3.09
N GLY A 55 16.96 0.92 2.47
CA GLY A 55 16.42 2.04 1.70
C GLY A 55 15.80 1.56 0.38
N LEU A 56 14.48 1.70 0.25
CA LEU A 56 13.73 1.31 -0.96
C LEU A 56 12.73 2.38 -1.34
N ASP A 57 12.94 2.98 -2.52
CA ASP A 57 11.96 3.80 -3.21
C ASP A 57 11.35 3.03 -4.38
N VAL A 58 10.10 2.58 -4.19
CA VAL A 58 9.34 1.83 -5.21
C VAL A 58 9.03 2.64 -6.47
N SER A 59 9.21 3.96 -6.45
CA SER A 59 9.03 4.83 -7.62
C SER A 59 10.26 4.88 -8.53
N SER A 60 11.45 4.52 -8.02
CA SER A 60 12.69 4.48 -8.79
C SER A 60 13.09 3.05 -9.12
N LYS A 61 13.28 2.76 -10.42
CA LYS A 61 13.74 1.44 -10.88
C LYS A 61 15.15 1.13 -10.37
N GLU A 62 15.99 2.14 -10.27
CA GLU A 62 17.37 2.03 -9.78
C GLU A 62 17.37 1.61 -8.31
N SER A 63 16.50 2.22 -7.49
CA SER A 63 16.35 1.85 -6.08
C SER A 63 15.82 0.42 -5.92
N VAL A 64 14.81 0.03 -6.70
CA VAL A 64 14.27 -1.34 -6.70
C VAL A 64 15.36 -2.35 -7.10
N SER A 65 16.11 -2.07 -8.18
CA SER A 65 17.18 -2.97 -8.63
C SER A 65 18.30 -3.09 -7.61
N SER A 66 18.67 -1.99 -6.95
CA SER A 66 19.67 -2.00 -5.88
C SER A 66 19.19 -2.83 -4.69
N ALA A 67 17.96 -2.62 -4.24
CA ALA A 67 17.39 -3.36 -3.11
C ALA A 67 17.33 -4.87 -3.36
N VAL A 68 16.89 -5.27 -4.56
CA VAL A 68 16.86 -6.70 -4.97
C VAL A 68 18.27 -7.28 -5.08
N SER A 69 19.28 -6.48 -5.44
CA SER A 69 20.67 -6.94 -5.44
C SER A 69 21.25 -7.11 -4.04
N THR A 70 20.84 -6.25 -3.10
CA THR A 70 21.23 -6.31 -1.69
C THR A 70 20.57 -7.52 -1.01
N ASP A 71 19.28 -7.73 -1.24
CA ASP A 71 18.54 -8.89 -0.75
C ASP A 71 17.85 -9.65 -1.90
N PRO A 72 18.52 -10.68 -2.46
CA PRO A 72 17.94 -11.52 -3.50
C PRO A 72 16.71 -12.32 -3.04
N SER A 73 16.49 -12.46 -1.72
CA SER A 73 15.36 -13.22 -1.19
C SER A 73 14.01 -12.58 -1.55
N MET A 74 13.99 -11.26 -1.78
CA MET A 74 12.83 -10.49 -2.26
C MET A 74 12.22 -11.04 -3.55
N VAL A 75 13.01 -11.69 -4.41
CA VAL A 75 12.54 -12.16 -5.74
C VAL A 75 12.72 -13.66 -5.96
N THR A 76 13.65 -14.29 -5.25
CA THR A 76 13.99 -15.71 -5.49
C THR A 76 13.24 -16.69 -4.59
N LEU A 77 12.72 -16.23 -3.44
CA LEU A 77 12.12 -17.08 -2.40
C LEU A 77 10.74 -16.57 -1.97
N ILE A 78 9.95 -16.06 -2.91
CA ILE A 78 8.61 -15.56 -2.59
C ILE A 78 7.69 -16.76 -2.35
N GLY A 79 7.26 -16.94 -1.09
CA GLY A 79 6.20 -17.90 -0.75
C GLY A 79 4.81 -17.28 -0.76
N THR A 80 4.68 -16.05 -0.24
CA THR A 80 3.39 -15.35 -0.17
C THR A 80 3.58 -13.84 -0.23
N ILE A 81 2.74 -13.17 -1.01
CA ILE A 81 2.67 -11.71 -1.12
C ILE A 81 1.46 -11.23 -0.33
N VAL A 82 1.65 -10.30 0.60
CA VAL A 82 0.56 -9.68 1.37
C VAL A 82 0.41 -8.22 0.97
N ASN A 83 -0.72 -7.88 0.35
CA ASN A 83 -1.05 -6.51 -0.01
C ASN A 83 -1.99 -5.89 1.03
N ILE A 84 -1.64 -4.68 1.47
CA ILE A 84 -2.46 -3.91 2.43
C ILE A 84 -3.47 -3.05 1.69
N GLY A 85 -4.70 -3.55 1.61
CA GLY A 85 -5.87 -2.83 1.15
C GLY A 85 -6.51 -1.96 2.24
N SER A 86 -7.69 -1.42 1.95
CA SER A 86 -8.52 -0.73 2.92
C SER A 86 -9.99 -1.06 2.69
N VAL A 87 -10.80 -1.00 3.76
CA VAL A 87 -12.26 -1.13 3.68
C VAL A 87 -12.90 -0.13 2.71
N VAL A 88 -12.28 1.04 2.51
CA VAL A 88 -12.79 2.07 1.60
C VAL A 88 -12.67 1.69 0.12
N GLY A 89 -11.89 0.67 -0.22
CA GLY A 89 -11.89 0.08 -1.57
C GLY A 89 -13.16 -0.71 -1.88
N LYS A 90 -13.92 -1.12 -0.85
CA LYS A 90 -15.24 -1.75 -0.99
C LYS A 90 -16.39 -0.80 -0.68
N VAL A 91 -16.23 0.02 0.37
CA VAL A 91 -17.25 0.96 0.84
C VAL A 91 -16.65 2.36 0.75
N PRO A 92 -16.75 3.04 -0.40
CA PRO A 92 -16.11 4.34 -0.60
C PRO A 92 -16.69 5.38 0.35
N SER A 93 -15.81 6.11 1.03
CA SER A 93 -16.19 7.22 1.88
C SER A 93 -16.13 8.55 1.10
N PRO A 94 -17.00 9.51 1.40
CA PRO A 94 -16.84 10.87 0.88
C PRO A 94 -15.47 11.46 1.23
N TRP A 95 -15.01 12.44 0.43
CA TRP A 95 -13.73 13.15 0.61
C TRP A 95 -12.46 12.33 0.36
N ALA A 96 -12.57 11.02 0.10
CA ALA A 96 -11.43 10.14 -0.16
C ALA A 96 -11.47 9.51 -1.55
N GLY A 97 -12.09 10.16 -2.54
CA GLY A 97 -12.38 9.55 -3.85
C GLY A 97 -11.16 8.94 -4.55
N SER A 98 -10.05 9.68 -4.66
CA SER A 98 -8.80 9.17 -5.24
C SER A 98 -8.18 8.04 -4.42
N TYR A 99 -8.23 8.12 -3.09
CA TYR A 99 -7.75 7.06 -2.21
C TYR A 99 -8.61 5.79 -2.30
N CYS A 100 -9.94 5.93 -2.36
CA CYS A 100 -10.88 4.82 -2.56
C CYS A 100 -10.63 4.14 -3.91
N ALA A 101 -10.43 4.92 -4.98
CA ALA A 101 -10.09 4.39 -6.30
C ALA A 101 -8.76 3.61 -6.27
N SER A 102 -7.71 4.18 -5.66
CA SER A 102 -6.41 3.49 -5.52
C SER A 102 -6.53 2.20 -4.71
N LYS A 103 -7.32 2.18 -3.61
CA LYS A 103 -7.51 0.96 -2.81
C LYS A 103 -8.39 -0.07 -3.50
N ALA A 104 -9.39 0.34 -4.28
CA ALA A 104 -10.15 -0.57 -5.15
C ALA A 104 -9.26 -1.20 -6.23
N ALA A 105 -8.35 -0.43 -6.83
CA ALA A 105 -7.36 -0.95 -7.77
C ALA A 105 -6.44 -2.00 -7.13
N VAL A 106 -5.98 -1.76 -5.90
CA VAL A 106 -5.19 -2.76 -5.13
C VAL A 106 -5.99 -4.05 -4.90
N HIS A 107 -7.30 -3.95 -4.63
CA HIS A 107 -8.15 -5.13 -4.46
C HIS A 107 -8.23 -5.95 -5.75
N ALA A 108 -8.50 -5.28 -6.88
CA ALA A 108 -8.57 -5.91 -8.19
C ALA A 108 -7.23 -6.56 -8.56
N MET A 109 -6.13 -5.82 -8.43
CA MET A 109 -4.77 -6.31 -8.69
C MET A 109 -4.44 -7.55 -7.85
N SER A 110 -4.77 -7.54 -6.56
CA SER A 110 -4.49 -8.68 -5.66
C SER A 110 -5.30 -9.92 -6.03
N ASN A 111 -6.54 -9.75 -6.50
CA ASN A 111 -7.37 -10.86 -6.97
C ASN A 111 -6.82 -11.47 -8.26
N THR A 112 -6.36 -10.65 -9.19
CA THR A 112 -5.74 -11.10 -10.43
C THR A 112 -4.43 -11.84 -10.15
N LEU A 113 -3.52 -11.23 -9.38
CA LEU A 113 -2.24 -11.83 -9.00
C LEU A 113 -2.40 -13.17 -8.30
N ARG A 114 -3.46 -13.35 -7.48
CA ARG A 114 -3.75 -14.64 -6.84
C ARG A 114 -3.90 -15.78 -7.83
N VAL A 115 -4.54 -15.53 -8.97
CA VAL A 115 -4.77 -16.56 -9.99
C VAL A 115 -3.52 -16.72 -10.86
N GLU A 116 -2.89 -15.61 -11.25
CA GLU A 116 -1.68 -15.61 -12.09
C GLU A 116 -0.49 -16.26 -11.41
N LEU A 117 -0.33 -16.07 -10.10
CA LEU A 117 0.81 -16.56 -9.33
C LEU A 117 0.62 -17.97 -8.74
N LYS A 118 -0.61 -18.50 -8.77
CA LYS A 118 -0.94 -19.84 -8.27
C LYS A 118 -0.11 -20.96 -8.92
N PRO A 119 0.16 -20.98 -10.24
CA PRO A 119 1.00 -22.01 -10.87
C PRO A 119 2.44 -22.03 -10.36
N PHE A 120 2.93 -20.89 -9.84
CA PHE A 120 4.28 -20.76 -9.29
C PHE A 120 4.35 -21.11 -7.80
N GLY A 121 3.25 -21.55 -7.19
CA GLY A 121 3.18 -21.86 -5.76
C GLY A 121 3.19 -20.63 -4.85
N ILE A 122 3.03 -19.42 -5.43
CA ILE A 122 3.07 -18.16 -4.69
C ILE A 122 1.65 -17.81 -4.23
N GLY A 123 1.47 -17.70 -2.92
CA GLY A 123 0.24 -17.19 -2.32
C GLY A 123 0.11 -15.69 -2.47
N VAL A 124 -1.11 -15.18 -2.61
CA VAL A 124 -1.38 -13.74 -2.48
C VAL A 124 -2.41 -13.56 -1.38
N VAL A 125 -2.26 -12.59 -0.49
CA VAL A 125 -3.23 -12.26 0.57
C VAL A 125 -3.55 -10.79 0.48
N LEU A 126 -4.82 -10.45 0.56
CA LEU A 126 -5.29 -9.07 0.60
C LEU A 126 -5.85 -8.81 1.99
N GLU A 127 -5.21 -7.93 2.73
CA GLU A 127 -5.69 -7.48 4.03
C GLU A 127 -6.51 -6.20 3.87
N LEU A 128 -7.67 -6.12 4.53
CA LEU A 128 -8.52 -4.92 4.49
C LEU A 128 -8.43 -4.18 5.81
N ALA A 129 -7.48 -3.24 5.90
CA ALA A 129 -7.34 -2.41 7.08
C ALA A 129 -8.50 -1.42 7.24
N GLY A 130 -9.02 -1.35 8.47
CA GLY A 130 -9.96 -0.30 8.91
C GLY A 130 -9.24 0.99 9.29
N ALA A 131 -9.96 1.91 9.94
CA ALA A 131 -9.36 3.12 10.46
C ALA A 131 -8.43 2.79 11.64
N ILE A 132 -7.12 2.93 11.42
CA ILE A 132 -6.09 2.75 12.44
C ILE A 132 -5.41 4.10 12.67
N ARG A 133 -5.17 4.44 13.94
CA ARG A 133 -4.37 5.62 14.31
C ARG A 133 -2.94 5.40 13.82
N SER A 134 -2.60 6.04 12.72
CA SER A 134 -1.29 5.97 12.09
C SER A 134 -0.86 7.34 11.58
N SER A 135 0.44 7.51 11.38
CA SER A 135 1.02 8.72 10.80
C SER A 135 0.44 9.07 9.41
N PHE A 136 0.02 8.05 8.64
CA PHE A 136 -0.71 8.24 7.38
C PHE A 136 -2.08 8.91 7.58
N GLY A 137 -2.82 8.50 8.62
CA GLY A 137 -4.12 9.08 8.95
C GLY A 137 -4.00 10.54 9.36
N SER A 138 -3.04 10.88 10.24
CA SER A 138 -2.82 12.26 10.66
C SER A 138 -2.40 13.19 9.52
N ALA A 139 -1.48 12.72 8.66
CA ALA A 139 -1.04 13.49 7.48
C ALA A 139 -2.18 13.73 6.48
N SER A 140 -3.09 12.76 6.33
CA SER A 140 -4.25 12.90 5.45
C SER A 140 -5.27 13.92 5.98
N VAL A 141 -5.50 13.94 7.30
CA VAL A 141 -6.41 14.90 7.94
C VAL A 141 -5.87 16.33 7.86
N GLU A 142 -4.57 16.53 8.11
CA GLU A 142 -3.93 17.84 8.00
C GLU A 142 -4.08 18.42 6.59
N ARG A 143 -3.88 17.59 5.57
CA ARG A 143 -3.96 18.01 4.16
C ARG A 143 -5.38 18.36 3.73
N LEU A 144 -6.40 17.72 4.30
CA LEU A 144 -7.82 18.02 4.05
C LEU A 144 -8.32 19.25 4.81
N GLY A 145 -7.68 19.65 5.92
CA GLY A 145 -8.10 20.78 6.74
C GLY A 145 -7.95 22.15 6.06
N ASN A 146 -7.11 22.24 5.02
CA ASN A 146 -6.82 23.50 4.31
C ASN A 146 -7.68 23.74 3.06
N ASP A 147 -8.58 22.81 2.69
CA ASP A 147 -9.36 22.94 1.47
C ASP A 147 -10.67 23.73 1.66
N ASP A 148 -10.87 24.73 0.80
CA ASP A 148 -12.02 25.62 0.79
C ASP A 148 -13.22 24.90 0.14
N TRP A 149 -14.07 24.27 0.96
CA TRP A 149 -15.16 23.33 0.60
C TRP A 149 -16.38 23.98 -0.08
N LYS A 150 -16.17 25.06 -0.83
CA LYS A 150 -17.22 25.86 -1.51
C LYS A 150 -18.08 25.04 -2.47
N LEU A 151 -17.56 23.95 -3.05
CA LEU A 151 -18.28 23.05 -3.97
C LEU A 151 -19.45 22.28 -3.34
N TYR A 152 -19.48 22.14 -2.01
CA TYR A 152 -20.55 21.44 -1.29
C TYR A 152 -21.48 22.37 -0.52
N LYS A 153 -21.39 23.70 -0.72
CA LYS A 153 -22.39 24.66 -0.23
C LYS A 153 -23.62 24.62 -1.14
N ALA A 154 -24.82 24.44 -0.57
CA ALA A 154 -26.07 24.60 -1.33
C ALA A 154 -26.17 26.06 -1.85
N PRO A 155 -26.52 26.30 -3.14
CA PRO A 155 -27.41 25.49 -3.99
C PRO A 155 -26.78 24.98 -5.30
N VAL A 156 -25.46 24.70 -5.35
CA VAL A 156 -24.74 24.31 -6.59
C VAL A 156 -25.27 22.99 -7.23
N TRP A 157 -26.05 22.19 -6.50
CA TRP A 157 -26.71 20.99 -7.00
C TRP A 157 -28.00 21.29 -7.79
N GLN A 158 -27.89 22.06 -8.88
CA GLN A 158 -28.98 22.09 -9.87
C GLN A 158 -28.97 20.77 -10.65
N ARG A 159 -29.97 19.92 -10.37
CA ARG A 159 -30.23 18.67 -11.11
C ARG A 159 -30.51 19.04 -12.58
N GLY A 160 -29.67 18.58 -13.52
CA GLY A 160 -29.97 18.82 -14.94
C GLY A 160 -28.98 18.32 -15.99
N ALA A 161 -27.70 18.05 -15.65
CA ALA A 161 -26.72 17.58 -16.63
C ALA A 161 -26.18 16.20 -16.26
N PHE A 162 -26.45 15.20 -17.11
CA PHE A 162 -25.81 13.88 -17.07
C PHE A 162 -24.64 13.91 -18.05
N HIS A 163 -23.42 13.81 -17.55
CA HIS A 163 -22.22 13.77 -18.38
C HIS A 163 -21.59 12.38 -18.27
N ILE A 164 -21.56 11.65 -19.39
CA ILE A 164 -20.87 10.38 -19.48
C ILE A 164 -19.41 10.69 -19.84
N CYS A 165 -18.51 10.56 -18.88
CA CYS A 165 -17.07 10.63 -19.11
C CYS A 165 -16.52 9.20 -19.23
N GLN A 166 -16.19 8.79 -20.45
CA GLN A 166 -15.69 7.45 -20.75
C GLN A 166 -14.16 7.42 -20.57
N THR A 167 -13.65 6.67 -19.59
CA THR A 167 -12.21 6.57 -19.31
C THR A 167 -11.54 5.42 -20.09
N GLY A 168 -11.56 5.47 -21.44
CA GLY A 168 -10.75 4.70 -22.43
C GLY A 168 -10.84 3.15 -22.42
N TRP A 169 -10.71 2.37 -23.50
CA TRP A 169 -10.44 2.56 -24.93
C TRP A 169 -11.68 2.19 -25.77
N GLY A 170 -11.79 2.77 -26.97
CA GLY A 170 -12.89 2.55 -27.89
C GLY A 170 -13.01 1.12 -28.42
N PHE A 171 -14.22 0.59 -28.35
CA PHE A 171 -14.95 0.20 -29.55
C PHE A 171 -16.28 0.94 -29.48
N GLY A 172 -16.50 1.85 -30.43
CA GLY A 172 -17.69 2.67 -30.47
C GLY A 172 -18.91 1.81 -30.74
N VAL A 173 -19.99 2.08 -30.02
CA VAL A 173 -21.33 2.16 -30.62
C VAL A 173 -22.06 3.29 -29.90
N TRP A 174 -22.23 4.39 -30.63
CA TRP A 174 -23.25 5.39 -30.33
C TRP A 174 -24.59 4.79 -30.76
N PHE A 175 -25.59 4.81 -29.87
CA PHE A 175 -27.01 4.89 -30.24
C PHE A 175 -27.64 6.02 -29.44
#